data_AF-A0A2N0QHP4-F1
#
_entry.id   AF-A0A2N0QHP4-F1
#
_cell.length_a   1.000
_cell.length_b   1.000
_cell.length_c   1.000
_cell.angle_alpha   90.00
_cell.angle_beta   90.00
_cell.angle_gamma   90.00
#
_symmetry.space_group_name_H-M   'P 1'
#
loop_
_entity.id
_entity.type
_entity.pdbx_description
1 polymer ?
#
loop_
_entity_poly.entity_id
_entity_poly.type
_entity_poly.pdbx_seq_one_letter_code
_entity_poly.pdbx_strand_id
1 'polypeptide(L)'
;MSHDLYRGPDALERFVTKIEEKLANIQEDLSVPAEMIIAPGDLKAYNEVTECWICKGPFLKLAPEIKEAQKRYREALSALNRKVKDHDHINGKY
;
A
#
# COMPACT_ATOMS: atom_id res chain seq x y z
N MET A 1 7.92 30.60 -26.76
CA MET A 1 8.66 29.41 -26.29
C MET A 1 10.06 29.51 -26.85
N SER A 2 11.06 29.75 -26.00
CA SER A 2 12.48 29.76 -26.42
C SER A 2 12.92 28.32 -26.62
N HIS A 3 13.35 27.96 -27.83
CA HIS A 3 14.06 26.72 -28.05
C HIS A 3 15.52 26.95 -27.64
N ASP A 4 15.83 26.67 -26.37
CA ASP A 4 17.20 26.66 -25.86
C ASP A 4 17.95 25.47 -26.49
N LEU A 5 18.36 25.62 -27.75
CA LEU A 5 19.26 24.68 -28.38
C LEU A 5 20.65 24.90 -27.76
N TYR A 6 21.06 23.99 -26.89
CA TYR A 6 22.39 24.02 -26.28
C TYR A 6 23.46 23.98 -27.38
N ARG A 7 24.26 25.05 -27.50
CA ARG A 7 25.29 25.20 -28.56
C ARG A 7 26.62 25.66 -27.97
N GLY A 8 27.73 25.10 -28.43
CA GLY A 8 29.07 25.45 -27.94
C GLY A 8 29.79 24.25 -27.31
N PRO A 9 31.09 24.37 -27.03
CA PRO A 9 31.90 23.28 -26.48
C PRO A 9 31.43 22.82 -25.09
N ASP A 10 30.72 23.69 -24.37
CA ASP A 10 30.15 23.48 -23.03
C ASP A 10 28.67 23.05 -23.06
N ALA A 11 28.11 22.76 -24.23
CA ALA A 11 26.68 22.46 -24.38
C ALA A 11 26.20 21.27 -23.53
N LEU A 12 27.02 20.22 -23.40
CA LEU A 12 26.71 19.06 -22.58
C LEU A 12 26.65 19.40 -21.09
N GLU A 13 27.63 20.15 -20.60
CA GLU A 13 27.72 20.55 -19.20
C GLU A 13 26.47 21.35 -18.81
N ARG A 14 26.11 22.37 -19.59
CA ARG A 14 24.90 23.17 -19.33
C ARG A 14 23.61 22.37 -19.40
N PHE A 15 23.53 21.37 -20.27
CA PHE A 15 22.38 20.48 -20.35
C PHE A 15 22.24 19.63 -19.08
N VAL A 16 23.35 19.04 -18.63
CA VAL A 16 23.39 18.24 -17.40
C VAL A 16 23.06 19.10 -16.19
N THR A 17 23.70 20.26 -16.05
CA THR A 17 23.42 21.20 -14.95
C THR A 17 21.94 21.57 -14.89
N LYS A 18 21.27 21.84 -16.02
CA LYS A 18 19.84 22.15 -16.02
C LYS A 18 18.96 20.95 -15.64
N ILE A 19 19.40 19.73 -15.92
CA ILE A 19 18.71 18.51 -15.47
C ILE A 19 18.86 18.36 -13.96
N GLU A 20 20.07 18.52 -13.43
CA GLU A 20 20.34 18.48 -11.99
C GLU A 20 19.56 19.58 -11.26
N GLU A 21 19.57 20.80 -11.82
CA GLU A 21 18.64 21.93 -11.64
C GLU A 21 17.22 21.49 -11.29
N LYS A 22 16.59 20.89 -12.29
CA LYS A 22 15.20 20.44 -12.23
C LYS A 22 14.99 19.27 -11.29
N LEU A 23 15.95 18.36 -11.22
CA LEU A 23 15.86 17.19 -10.33
C LEU A 23 15.84 17.64 -8.87
N ALA A 24 16.71 18.58 -8.50
CA ALA A 24 16.76 19.14 -7.15
C ALA A 24 15.42 19.79 -6.77
N ASN A 25 14.85 20.60 -7.66
CA ASN A 25 13.55 21.24 -7.42
C ASN A 25 12.42 20.22 -7.24
N ILE A 26 12.36 19.18 -8.09
CA ILE A 26 11.36 18.11 -7.95
C ILE A 26 11.55 17.35 -6.64
N GLN A 27 12.79 17.08 -6.23
CA GLN A 27 13.07 16.40 -4.97
C GLN A 27 12.69 17.25 -3.76
N GLU A 28 12.93 18.56 -3.81
CA GLU A 28 12.51 19.51 -2.78
C GLU A 28 10.98 19.54 -2.67
N ASP A 29 10.27 19.67 -3.79
CA ASP A 29 8.80 19.64 -3.82
C ASP A 29 8.23 18.33 -3.25
N LEU A 30 8.84 17.19 -3.61
CA LEU A 30 8.43 15.86 -3.12
C LEU A 30 8.86 15.58 -1.68
N SER A 31 9.76 16.39 -1.10
CA SER A 31 10.22 16.22 0.28
C SER A 31 9.16 16.66 1.29
N VAL A 32 8.24 17.54 0.88
CA VAL A 32 7.13 18.01 1.69
C VAL A 32 5.96 17.03 1.54
N PRO A 33 5.51 16.38 2.63
CA PRO A 33 4.32 15.54 2.57
C PRO A 33 3.09 16.35 2.15
N ALA A 34 2.48 15.97 1.04
CA ALA A 34 1.22 16.56 0.60
C ALA A 34 0.04 15.99 1.39
N GLU A 35 -0.98 16.83 1.62
CA GLU A 35 -2.24 16.36 2.18
C GLU A 35 -2.90 15.37 1.21
N MET A 36 -3.31 14.23 1.72
CA MET A 36 -3.95 13.19 0.92
C MET A 36 -5.41 13.58 0.65
N ILE A 37 -5.69 14.03 -0.57
CA ILE A 37 -7.07 14.28 -1.02
C ILE A 37 -7.67 12.94 -1.46
N ILE A 38 -8.41 12.30 -0.56
CA ILE A 38 -9.07 11.01 -0.80
C ILE A 38 -10.55 11.08 -0.40
N ALA A 39 -11.44 10.51 -1.22
CA ALA A 39 -12.84 10.42 -0.85
C ALA A 39 -13.02 9.40 0.30
N PRO A 40 -14.04 9.55 1.17
CA PRO A 40 -14.24 8.63 2.30
C PRO A 40 -14.37 7.15 1.89
N GLY A 41 -14.96 6.87 0.73
CA GLY A 41 -15.06 5.50 0.20
C GLY A 41 -13.70 4.90 -0.18
N ASP A 42 -12.84 5.72 -0.80
CA ASP A 42 -11.51 5.30 -1.23
C ASP A 42 -10.54 5.17 -0.05
N LEU A 43 -10.75 5.95 1.02
CA LEU A 43 -9.98 5.83 2.26
C LEU A 43 -10.16 4.45 2.89
N LYS A 44 -11.39 3.91 2.88
CA LYS A 44 -11.66 2.56 3.37
C LYS A 44 -10.90 1.53 2.55
N ALA A 45 -10.99 1.61 1.22
CA ALA A 45 -10.28 0.71 0.32
C ALA A 45 -8.76 0.79 0.55
N TYR A 46 -8.20 2.00 0.62
CA TYR A 46 -6.77 2.24 0.89
C TYR A 46 -6.30 1.55 2.18
N ASN A 47 -7.06 1.68 3.28
CA ASN A 47 -6.70 1.08 4.56
C ASN A 47 -6.85 -0.46 4.59
N GLU A 48 -7.65 -1.04 3.69
CA GLU A 48 -7.87 -2.48 3.59
C GLU A 48 -6.86 -3.18 2.67
N VAL A 49 -6.10 -2.44 1.84
CA VAL A 49 -5.11 -3.02 0.93
C VAL A 49 -3.95 -3.62 1.73
N THR A 50 -3.74 -4.92 1.56
CA THR A 50 -2.65 -5.67 2.22
C THR A 50 -1.47 -5.96 1.29
N GLU A 51 -1.59 -5.63 -0.01
CA GLU A 51 -0.60 -5.93 -1.04
C GLU A 51 -0.26 -4.73 -1.93
N CYS A 52 1.00 -4.67 -2.35
CA CYS A 52 1.50 -3.67 -3.26
C CYS A 52 0.93 -3.86 -4.65
N TRP A 53 0.22 -2.87 -5.16
CA TRP A 53 -0.33 -2.86 -6.51
C TRP A 53 0.72 -2.99 -7.63
N ILE A 54 1.97 -2.54 -7.39
CA ILE A 54 3.08 -2.58 -8.37
C ILE A 54 3.72 -3.98 -8.40
N CYS A 55 4.22 -4.47 -7.27
CA CYS A 55 4.97 -5.73 -7.21
C CYS A 55 4.13 -6.94 -6.78
N LYS A 56 2.85 -6.73 -6.43
CA LYS A 56 1.92 -7.74 -5.89
C LYS A 56 2.40 -8.44 -4.59
N GLY A 57 3.43 -7.89 -3.94
CA GLY A 57 3.93 -8.38 -2.67
C GLY A 57 3.17 -7.79 -1.47
N PRO A 58 3.10 -8.48 -0.33
CA PRO A 58 2.38 -7.97 0.84
C PRO A 58 3.09 -6.73 1.44
N PHE A 59 2.32 -5.69 1.80
CA PHE A 59 2.84 -4.50 2.48
C PHE A 59 3.34 -4.82 3.90
N LEU A 60 2.58 -5.67 4.60
CA LEU A 60 2.98 -6.19 5.89
C LEU A 60 3.54 -7.59 5.70
N LYS A 61 4.83 -7.79 6.02
CA LYS A 61 5.26 -9.11 6.48
C LYS A 61 4.55 -9.33 7.81
N LEU A 62 3.35 -9.92 7.79
CA LEU A 62 2.66 -10.32 9.01
C LEU A 62 3.67 -11.09 9.86
N ALA A 63 4.00 -10.53 11.02
CA ALA A 63 4.90 -11.16 11.95
C ALA A 63 4.41 -12.60 12.20
N PRO A 64 5.30 -13.60 12.30
CA PRO A 64 4.90 -15.00 12.47
C PRO A 64 3.86 -15.20 13.56
N GLU A 65 3.95 -14.43 14.64
CA GLU A 65 3.04 -14.42 15.78
C GLU A 65 1.61 -14.02 15.39
N ILE A 66 1.45 -13.03 14.50
CA ILE A 66 0.14 -12.56 14.04
C ILE A 66 -0.50 -13.59 13.10
N LYS A 67 0.30 -14.23 12.22
CA LYS A 67 -0.21 -15.32 11.36
C LYS A 67 -0.70 -16.50 12.18
N GLU A 68 0.07 -16.89 13.20
CA GLU A 68 -0.27 -17.98 14.10
C GLU A 68 -1.51 -17.66 14.94
N ALA A 69 -1.63 -16.43 15.45
CA ALA A 69 -2.81 -15.96 16.17
C ALA A 69 -4.07 -16.00 15.29
N GLN A 70 -3.99 -15.53 14.04
CA GLN A 70 -5.12 -15.59 13.09
C GLN A 70 -5.52 -17.03 12.75
N LYS A 71 -4.55 -17.94 12.60
CA LYS A 71 -4.81 -19.36 12.37
C LYS A 71 -5.58 -19.97 13.55
N ARG A 72 -5.07 -19.80 14.77
CA ARG A 72 -5.71 -20.31 15.99
C ARG A 72 -7.11 -19.75 16.19
N TYR A 73 -7.30 -18.45 15.92
CA TYR A 73 -8.61 -17.83 16.03
C TYR A 73 -9.64 -18.44 15.06
N ARG A 74 -9.24 -18.70 13.80
CA ARG A 74 -10.10 -19.38 12.82
C ARG A 74 -10.43 -20.81 13.22
N GLU A 75 -9.45 -21.56 13.74
CA GLU A 75 -9.67 -22.92 14.22
C GLU A 75 -10.64 -22.95 15.42
N ALA A 76 -10.47 -22.03 16.37
CA ALA A 76 -11.36 -21.90 17.53
C ALA A 76 -12.79 -21.53 17.12
N LEU A 77 -12.96 -20.60 16.18
CA LEU A 77 -14.27 -20.24 15.62
C LEU A 77 -14.95 -21.43 14.92
N SER A 78 -14.19 -22.20 14.13
CA SER A 78 -14.71 -23.39 13.46
C SER A 78 -15.19 -24.44 14.48
N ALA A 79 -14.41 -24.67 15.53
CA ALA A 79 -14.75 -25.60 16.60
C ALA A 79 -16.02 -25.17 17.36
N LEU A 80 -16.17 -23.87 17.64
CA LEU A 80 -17.39 -23.33 18.25
C LEU A 80 -18.61 -23.48 17.35
N ASN A 81 -18.49 -23.14 16.06
CA ASN A 81 -19.58 -23.28 15.10
C ASN A 81 -20.05 -24.73 14.95
N ARG A 82 -19.14 -25.72 15.01
CA ARG A 82 -19.51 -27.14 15.04
C ARG A 82 -20.31 -27.48 16.30
N LYS A 83 -19.83 -27.07 17.48
CA LYS A 83 -20.53 -27.31 18.76
C LYS A 83 -21.93 -26.69 18.79
N VAL A 84 -22.09 -25.49 18.22
CA VAL A 84 -23.40 -24.83 18.11
C VAL A 84 -24.34 -25.63 17.21
N LYS A 85 -23.87 -26.08 16.04
CA LYS A 85 -24.67 -26.95 15.14
C LYS A 85 -25.08 -28.27 15.80
N ASP A 86 -24.16 -28.89 16.51
CA ASP A 86 -24.42 -30.14 17.22
C ASP A 86 -25.48 -29.94 18.32
N HIS A 87 -25.47 -28.79 19.00
CA HIS A 87 -26.47 -28.43 20.01
C HIS A 87 -27.87 -28.21 19.39
N ASP A 88 -27.96 -27.60 18.20
CA ASP A 88 -29.24 -27.44 17.49
C ASP A 88 -29.83 -28.78 17.04
N HIS A 89 -28.98 -29.79 16.76
CA HIS A 89 -29.43 -31.15 16.47
C HIS A 89 -29.90 -31.92 17.72
N ILE A 90 -29.35 -31.63 18.90
CA ILE A 90 -29.72 -32.31 20.16
C ILE A 90 -31.04 -31.74 20.73
N ASN A 91 -31.32 -30.44 20.52
CA ASN A 91 -32.50 -29.78 21.10
C ASN A 91 -33.80 -29.93 20.29
N GLY A 92 -33.81 -30.78 19.25
CA GLY A 92 -35.04 -31.24 18.61
C GLY A 92 -36.00 -30.13 18.14
N LYS A 93 -35.48 -29.03 17.59
CA LYS A 93 -36.30 -28.01 16.93
C LYS A 93 -36.31 -28.23 15.41
N TYR A 94 -36.95 -29.31 14.98
CA TYR A 94 -37.58 -29.46 13.67
C TYR A 94 -38.99 -30.00 13.90
#